data_AF-A0A9C6WUW0-F1
#
_entry.id   AF-A0A9C6WUW0-F1
#
_cell.length_a   1.000
_cell.length_b   1.000
_cell.length_c   1.000
_cell.angle_alpha   90.00
_cell.angle_beta   90.00
_cell.angle_gamma   90.00
#
_symmetry.space_group_name_H-M   'P 1'
#
loop_
_entity.id
_entity.type
_entity.pdbx_description
1 polymer ?
#
loop_
_entity_poly.entity_id
_entity_poly.type
_entity_poly.pdbx_seq_one_letter_code
_entity_poly.pdbx_strand_id
1 'polypeptide(L)'
;MDENLLNDTDSKVVFYFNPCTDALSPCPNNSVICMVDDNNTVLDLGSKGGASFTSQGVYGPVFMNYEKEDIATEIQLDCVDKVESTLSFNENYNRFEPILEVKYHLLLQSPEACFRPVEEYYSTNVVREGISSGALFLIVVLVLWLAYMIVGAAANHFISGATGFEMIPNYEFWRSLPDKLADGAKFVANGCRPPPSYEQI
;
A
#
# COMPACT_ATOMS: atom_id res chain seq x y z
N MET A 1 6.72 15.62 4.40
CA MET A 1 6.33 15.30 3.01
C MET A 1 5.83 16.61 2.49
N ASP A 2 6.78 17.45 2.13
CA ASP A 2 6.58 18.88 2.00
C ASP A 2 6.12 19.22 0.58
N GLU A 3 5.08 20.05 0.54
CA GLU A 3 4.37 20.53 -0.62
C GLU A 3 5.25 21.52 -1.38
N ASN A 4 5.65 21.20 -2.61
CA ASN A 4 6.41 22.15 -3.43
C ASN A 4 5.58 22.58 -4.64
N LEU A 5 5.29 23.89 -4.66
CA LEU A 5 4.99 24.66 -5.87
C LEU A 5 6.10 24.44 -6.88
N LEU A 6 5.76 24.05 -8.12
CA LEU A 6 6.74 23.81 -9.17
C LEU A 6 6.48 24.79 -10.32
N ASN A 7 7.26 25.87 -10.34
CA ASN A 7 7.21 26.92 -11.35
C ASN A 7 8.05 26.52 -12.57
N ASP A 8 7.47 26.64 -13.77
CA ASP A 8 8.25 26.68 -15.00
C ASP A 8 8.74 28.12 -15.29
N THR A 9 9.91 28.28 -15.90
CA THR A 9 10.72 29.51 -15.82
C THR A 9 10.59 30.43 -17.03
N ASP A 10 9.76 30.12 -18.03
CA ASP A 10 9.63 30.97 -19.25
C ASP A 10 8.18 31.41 -19.56
N SER A 11 7.24 30.99 -18.73
CA SER A 11 5.86 31.49 -18.62
C SER A 11 5.46 31.18 -17.19
N LYS A 12 4.90 32.14 -16.43
CA LYS A 12 4.64 32.04 -14.98
C LYS A 12 3.45 31.09 -14.66
N VAL A 13 3.42 29.93 -15.32
CA VAL A 13 2.45 28.88 -15.13
C VAL A 13 2.89 28.01 -13.96
N VAL A 14 1.98 27.79 -13.02
CA VAL A 14 2.19 26.93 -11.85
C VAL A 14 1.37 25.67 -11.99
N PHE A 15 2.01 24.51 -11.88
CA PHE A 15 1.32 23.23 -11.87
C PHE A 15 1.06 22.76 -10.44
N TYR A 16 -0.16 22.27 -10.22
CA TYR A 16 -0.58 21.60 -9.00
C TYR A 16 -0.89 20.16 -9.36
N PHE A 17 -0.10 19.23 -8.83
CA PHE A 17 -0.19 17.83 -9.18
C PHE A 17 -0.21 16.95 -7.93
N ASN A 18 -1.19 16.05 -7.87
CA ASN A 18 -1.27 15.00 -6.87
C ASN A 18 -1.83 13.71 -7.52
N PRO A 19 -1.01 12.68 -7.74
CA PRO A 19 -1.46 11.48 -8.46
C PRO A 19 -2.43 10.59 -7.66
N CYS A 20 -2.41 10.66 -6.32
CA CYS A 20 -3.12 9.71 -5.46
C CYS A 20 -4.43 10.29 -4.90
N THR A 21 -4.46 11.60 -4.69
CA THR A 21 -5.59 12.33 -4.12
C THR A 21 -5.84 13.59 -4.91
N ASP A 22 -6.88 14.33 -4.55
CA ASP A 22 -7.19 15.58 -5.21
C ASP A 22 -6.02 16.55 -5.09
N ALA A 23 -5.74 17.27 -6.18
CA ALA A 23 -4.79 18.35 -6.20
C ALA A 23 -5.28 19.47 -5.27
N LEU A 24 -4.35 20.09 -4.55
CA LEU A 24 -4.64 21.15 -3.59
C LEU A 24 -5.22 22.39 -4.29
N SER A 25 -5.86 23.26 -3.51
CA SER A 25 -6.36 24.55 -4.03
C SER A 25 -5.24 25.31 -4.75
N PRO A 26 -5.50 25.87 -5.94
CA PRO A 26 -6.81 26.27 -6.48
C PRO A 26 -7.46 25.26 -7.44
N CYS A 27 -7.03 23.99 -7.48
CA CYS A 27 -7.62 23.02 -8.39
C CYS A 27 -9.10 22.68 -8.05
N PRO A 28 -9.92 22.33 -9.05
CA PRO A 28 -11.26 21.80 -8.82
C PRO A 28 -11.24 20.49 -8.03
N ASN A 29 -12.32 20.21 -7.31
CA ASN A 29 -12.51 18.91 -6.64
C ASN A 29 -12.43 17.77 -7.66
N ASN A 30 -11.87 16.62 -7.25
CA ASN A 30 -11.66 15.44 -8.09
C ASN A 30 -10.69 15.65 -9.28
N SER A 31 -9.98 16.78 -9.34
CA SER A 31 -8.83 17.00 -10.24
C SER A 31 -7.56 16.46 -9.57
N VAL A 32 -6.70 15.81 -10.35
CA VAL A 32 -5.37 15.34 -9.91
C VAL A 32 -4.25 16.20 -10.46
N ILE A 33 -4.54 16.98 -11.50
CA ILE A 33 -3.59 17.90 -12.10
C ILE A 33 -4.33 19.13 -12.64
N CYS A 34 -3.89 20.32 -12.23
CA CYS A 34 -4.33 21.56 -12.83
C CYS A 34 -3.15 22.52 -13.02
N MET A 35 -3.30 23.45 -13.94
CA MET A 35 -2.34 24.54 -14.15
C MET A 35 -3.01 25.89 -13.87
N VAL A 36 -2.24 26.81 -13.33
CA VAL A 36 -2.68 28.17 -13.04
C VAL A 36 -1.77 29.11 -13.81
N ASP A 37 -2.38 29.87 -14.72
CA ASP A 37 -1.70 30.91 -15.51
C ASP A 37 -1.61 32.23 -14.72
N ASP A 38 -0.83 33.20 -15.23
CA ASP A 38 -0.58 34.53 -14.64
C ASP A 38 -1.85 35.31 -14.30
N ASN A 39 -2.92 35.03 -15.03
CA ASN A 39 -4.24 35.64 -14.83
C ASN A 39 -5.07 34.96 -13.73
N ASN A 40 -4.47 34.06 -12.93
CA ASN A 40 -5.15 33.18 -11.96
C ASN A 40 -6.24 32.32 -12.59
N THR A 41 -6.17 32.06 -13.89
CA THR A 41 -7.09 31.16 -14.57
C THR A 41 -6.64 29.72 -14.34
N VAL A 42 -7.53 28.91 -13.76
CA VAL A 42 -7.28 27.50 -13.48
C VAL A 42 -7.76 26.67 -14.66
N LEU A 43 -6.85 25.91 -15.27
CA LEU A 43 -7.18 24.89 -16.26
C LEU A 43 -6.98 23.51 -15.65
N ASP A 44 -8.03 22.71 -15.64
CA ASP A 44 -8.02 21.34 -15.14
C ASP A 44 -7.53 20.39 -16.24
N LEU A 45 -6.44 19.67 -15.95
CA LEU A 45 -5.70 18.86 -16.92
C LEU A 45 -5.92 17.36 -16.73
N GLY A 46 -6.65 16.94 -15.69
CA GLY A 46 -6.87 15.53 -15.42
C GLY A 46 -7.66 15.23 -14.16
N SER A 47 -8.36 14.09 -14.15
CA SER A 47 -9.19 13.64 -13.03
C SER A 47 -8.75 12.29 -12.48
N LYS A 48 -9.12 12.01 -11.22
CA LYS A 48 -8.71 10.81 -10.48
C LYS A 48 -9.06 9.48 -11.15
N GLY A 49 -10.13 9.45 -11.94
CA GLY A 49 -10.62 8.24 -12.62
C GLY A 49 -10.03 8.00 -14.01
N GLY A 50 -9.20 8.91 -14.53
CA GLY A 50 -8.73 8.90 -15.91
C GLY A 50 -7.27 8.53 -16.11
N ALA A 51 -6.58 8.05 -15.07
CA ALA A 51 -5.15 7.73 -15.15
C ALA A 51 -4.90 6.42 -15.92
N SER A 52 -4.05 6.46 -16.94
CA SER A 52 -3.56 5.29 -17.67
C SER A 52 -2.04 5.31 -17.80
N PHE A 53 -1.39 4.17 -17.60
CA PHE A 53 0.07 4.06 -17.72
C PHE A 53 0.44 3.36 -19.02
N THR A 54 1.36 3.97 -19.78
CA THR A 54 1.93 3.39 -20.99
C THR A 54 3.45 3.36 -20.88
N SER A 55 4.10 2.39 -21.52
CA SER A 55 5.56 2.32 -21.58
C SER A 55 6.03 2.07 -23.00
N GLN A 56 7.14 2.71 -23.37
CA GLN A 56 7.80 2.44 -24.66
C GLN A 56 8.74 1.23 -24.53
N GLY A 57 8.16 0.03 -24.34
CA GLY A 57 8.92 -1.20 -24.18
C GLY A 57 9.42 -1.46 -22.76
N VAL A 58 10.30 -2.46 -22.60
CA VAL A 58 10.73 -2.99 -21.29
C VAL A 58 11.64 -2.02 -20.52
N TYR A 59 12.44 -1.22 -21.23
CA TYR A 59 13.40 -0.26 -20.66
C TYR A 59 13.14 1.17 -21.12
N GLY A 60 11.98 1.43 -21.74
CA GLY A 60 11.65 2.76 -22.21
C GLY A 60 11.07 3.66 -21.11
N PRO A 61 10.92 4.96 -21.40
CA PRO A 61 10.21 5.87 -20.51
C PRO A 61 8.78 5.37 -20.25
N VAL A 62 8.33 5.62 -19.03
CA VAL A 62 6.95 5.38 -18.60
C VAL A 62 6.19 6.70 -18.67
N PHE A 63 4.98 6.63 -19.19
CA PHE A 63 4.09 7.77 -19.34
C PHE A 63 2.82 7.53 -18.54
N MET A 64 2.39 8.58 -17.85
CA MET A 64 1.11 8.65 -17.17
C MET A 64 0.21 9.57 -17.99
N ASN A 65 -0.92 9.03 -18.42
CA ASN A 65 -1.85 9.70 -19.33
C ASN A 65 -3.15 10.00 -18.60
N TYR A 66 -3.69 11.19 -18.86
CA TYR A 66 -5.00 11.62 -18.43
C TYR A 66 -5.78 12.14 -19.64
N GLU A 67 -7.02 11.68 -19.77
CA GLU A 67 -7.94 12.19 -20.78
C GLU A 67 -9.11 12.86 -20.07
N LYS A 68 -9.40 14.11 -20.45
CA LYS A 68 -10.52 14.87 -19.94
C LYS A 68 -11.08 15.79 -21.02
N GLU A 69 -12.30 15.48 -21.48
CA GLU A 69 -12.98 16.23 -22.53
C GLU A 69 -12.10 16.30 -23.80
N ASP A 70 -11.72 17.51 -24.25
CA ASP A 70 -10.87 17.75 -25.42
C ASP A 70 -9.38 17.97 -25.04
N ILE A 71 -9.02 17.65 -23.78
CA ILE A 71 -7.67 17.83 -23.24
C ILE A 71 -7.06 16.47 -22.92
N ALA A 72 -5.90 16.20 -23.50
CA ALA A 72 -5.06 15.05 -23.18
C ALA A 72 -3.80 15.51 -22.47
N THR A 73 -3.45 14.89 -21.36
CA THR A 73 -2.23 15.22 -20.59
C THR A 73 -1.37 13.98 -20.48
N GLU A 74 -0.14 14.07 -20.98
CA GLU A 74 0.86 13.00 -20.96
C GLU A 74 2.05 13.46 -20.11
N ILE A 75 2.28 12.76 -19.00
CA ILE A 75 3.37 13.03 -18.07
C ILE A 75 4.42 11.94 -18.24
N GLN A 76 5.58 12.29 -18.76
CA GLN A 76 6.73 11.40 -18.81
C GLN A 76 7.39 11.34 -17.42
N LEU A 77 7.57 10.12 -16.90
CA LEU A 77 8.28 9.87 -15.66
C LEU A 77 9.77 9.78 -15.95
N ASP A 78 10.56 10.69 -15.36
CA ASP A 78 12.00 10.78 -15.53
C ASP A 78 12.71 10.54 -14.20
N CYS A 79 13.56 9.51 -14.18
CA CYS A 79 14.34 9.15 -13.01
C CYS A 79 15.55 10.08 -12.89
N VAL A 80 15.64 10.81 -11.77
CA VAL A 80 16.76 11.70 -11.48
C VAL A 80 17.24 11.52 -10.06
N ASP A 81 18.56 11.61 -9.85
CA ASP A 81 19.19 11.62 -8.52
C ASP A 81 19.07 13.01 -7.85
N LYS A 82 17.92 13.68 -7.96
CA LYS A 82 17.65 14.97 -7.32
C LYS A 82 16.95 14.78 -5.98
N VAL A 83 17.14 15.72 -5.06
CA VAL A 83 16.47 15.73 -3.75
C VAL A 83 14.99 16.10 -3.88
N GLU A 84 14.66 16.93 -4.86
CA GLU A 84 13.30 17.44 -5.07
C GLU A 84 12.73 16.97 -6.40
N SER A 85 11.42 16.70 -6.40
CA SER A 85 10.69 16.34 -7.62
C SER A 85 10.24 17.61 -8.34
N THR A 86 10.38 17.64 -9.67
CA THR A 86 10.02 18.79 -10.49
C THR A 86 9.11 18.38 -11.64
N LEU A 87 8.04 19.14 -11.87
CA LEU A 87 7.11 18.97 -12.99
C LEU A 87 7.28 20.18 -13.91
N SER A 88 7.52 19.94 -15.19
CA SER A 88 7.80 20.97 -16.20
C SER A 88 7.21 20.59 -17.55
N PHE A 89 7.12 21.53 -18.49
CA PHE A 89 6.78 21.19 -19.86
C PHE A 89 7.91 20.37 -20.51
N ASN A 90 7.54 19.38 -21.33
CA ASN A 90 8.51 18.63 -22.12
C ASN A 90 8.85 19.40 -23.41
N GLU A 91 9.96 20.14 -23.39
CA GLU A 91 10.44 20.96 -24.51
C GLU A 91 10.66 20.17 -25.82
N ASN A 92 10.85 18.85 -25.74
CA ASN A 92 11.08 18.00 -26.91
C ASN A 92 9.84 17.81 -27.78
N TYR A 93 8.63 17.96 -27.22
CA TYR A 93 7.37 17.64 -27.91
C TYR A 93 6.56 18.88 -28.33
N ASN A 94 6.82 20.04 -27.73
CA ASN A 94 6.05 21.27 -27.99
C ASN A 94 6.42 21.98 -29.32
N ARG A 95 6.92 21.25 -30.31
CA ARG A 95 7.23 21.77 -31.65
C ARG A 95 6.13 21.38 -32.63
N PHE A 96 5.02 22.14 -32.59
CA PHE A 96 4.01 22.27 -33.65
C PHE A 96 3.45 20.94 -34.21
N GLU A 97 2.44 20.37 -33.55
CA GLU A 97 1.44 19.55 -34.25
C GLU A 97 0.13 20.34 -34.40
N PRO A 98 -0.50 20.34 -35.60
CA PRO A 98 -1.82 20.91 -35.74
C PRO A 98 -2.88 19.88 -35.29
N ILE A 99 -4.04 20.40 -34.85
CA ILE A 99 -5.43 19.85 -34.92
C ILE A 99 -6.10 19.44 -33.57
N LEU A 100 -7.38 19.86 -33.45
CA LEU A 100 -8.53 19.51 -32.59
C LEU A 100 -8.40 19.27 -31.08
N GLU A 101 -7.40 18.53 -30.61
CA GLU A 101 -7.29 18.10 -29.20
C GLU A 101 -6.06 18.76 -28.57
N VAL A 102 -6.22 19.42 -27.43
CA VAL A 102 -5.11 20.10 -26.76
C VAL A 102 -4.34 19.08 -25.95
N LYS A 103 -3.20 18.62 -26.48
CA LYS A 103 -2.32 17.67 -25.80
C LYS A 103 -1.17 18.38 -25.06
N TYR A 104 -1.09 18.17 -23.75
CA TYR A 104 -0.02 18.67 -22.87
C TYR A 104 1.01 17.59 -22.61
N HIS A 105 2.27 17.86 -22.97
CA HIS A 105 3.39 16.99 -22.64
C HIS A 105 4.17 17.57 -21.47
N LEU A 106 4.16 16.87 -20.35
CA LEU A 106 4.85 17.25 -19.12
C LEU A 106 5.95 16.25 -18.80
N LEU A 107 6.97 16.70 -18.09
CA LEU A 107 8.10 15.91 -17.61
C LEU A 107 8.12 16.00 -16.08
N LEU A 108 7.90 14.85 -15.43
CA LEU A 108 8.03 14.70 -13.99
C LEU A 108 9.38 14.07 -13.68
N GLN A 109 10.32 14.90 -13.24
CA GLN A 109 11.61 14.43 -12.75
C GLN A 109 11.49 14.12 -11.26
N SER A 110 11.74 12.88 -10.85
CA SER A 110 11.69 12.49 -9.44
C SER A 110 12.65 11.34 -9.15
N PRO A 111 13.30 11.30 -7.96
CA PRO A 111 14.03 10.12 -7.52
C PRO A 111 13.10 8.90 -7.33
N GLU A 112 11.81 9.12 -7.09
CA GLU A 112 10.83 8.04 -6.92
C GLU A 112 10.31 7.47 -8.25
N ALA A 113 10.63 8.12 -9.37
CA ALA A 113 10.39 7.57 -10.70
C ALA A 113 11.43 6.49 -11.09
N CYS A 114 12.50 6.32 -10.30
CA CYS A 114 13.53 5.34 -10.55
C CYS A 114 13.06 3.92 -10.27
N PHE A 115 13.21 3.04 -11.27
CA PHE A 115 13.02 1.61 -11.08
C PHE A 115 14.04 1.08 -10.08
N ARG A 116 13.59 0.68 -8.90
CA ARG A 116 14.45 -0.01 -7.94
C ARG A 116 14.43 -1.51 -8.26
N PRO A 117 15.58 -2.13 -8.58
CA PRO A 117 15.64 -3.57 -8.75
C PRO A 117 15.20 -4.25 -7.44
N VAL A 118 14.45 -5.34 -7.57
CA VAL A 118 13.86 -6.09 -6.44
C VAL A 118 14.90 -6.50 -5.40
N GLU A 119 16.16 -6.68 -5.81
CA GLU A 119 17.27 -7.02 -4.93
C GLU A 119 17.64 -5.90 -3.95
N GLU A 120 17.47 -4.63 -4.34
CA GLU A 120 17.80 -3.46 -3.51
C GLU A 120 16.62 -3.04 -2.62
N TYR A 121 15.38 -3.36 -3.03
CA TYR A 121 14.16 -3.13 -2.24
C TYR A 121 14.19 -3.89 -0.90
N TYR A 122 14.79 -5.09 -0.86
CA TYR A 122 14.93 -5.88 0.37
C TYR A 122 16.00 -5.34 1.34
N SER A 123 16.92 -4.48 0.88
CA SER A 123 18.04 -3.99 1.71
C SER A 123 17.69 -2.72 2.50
N THR A 124 16.80 -1.87 1.98
CA THR A 124 16.46 -0.59 2.62
C THR A 124 15.00 -0.49 3.05
N ASN A 125 14.11 -1.28 2.44
CA ASN A 125 12.74 -1.44 2.89
C ASN A 125 12.55 -2.87 3.38
N VAL A 126 12.98 -3.11 4.62
CA VAL A 126 12.17 -3.96 5.50
C VAL A 126 10.81 -3.28 5.52
N VAL A 127 9.94 -3.63 4.57
CA VAL A 127 8.51 -3.52 4.75
C VAL A 127 8.33 -4.12 6.13
N ARG A 128 7.98 -3.29 7.10
CA ARG A 128 7.48 -3.77 8.37
C ARG A 128 6.12 -4.39 8.05
N GLU A 129 6.10 -5.49 7.31
CA GLU A 129 5.18 -6.58 7.57
C GLU A 129 5.57 -7.10 8.95
N GLY A 130 5.29 -6.27 9.96
CA GLY A 130 5.27 -6.72 11.33
C GLY A 130 4.34 -7.91 11.33
N ILE A 131 4.81 -9.00 11.92
CA ILE A 131 4.01 -10.17 12.23
C ILE A 131 2.64 -9.65 12.70
N SER A 132 1.56 -10.02 12.01
CA SER A 132 0.20 -9.64 12.41
C SER A 132 0.05 -9.86 13.92
N SER A 133 -0.60 -8.95 14.63
CA SER A 133 -0.76 -9.04 16.09
C SER A 133 -1.28 -10.42 16.54
N GLY A 134 -2.13 -11.04 15.71
CA GLY A 134 -2.59 -12.41 15.92
C GLY A 134 -1.47 -13.46 15.82
N ALA A 135 -0.62 -13.37 14.80
CA ALA A 135 0.52 -14.27 14.65
C ALA A 135 1.56 -14.09 15.79
N LEU A 136 1.78 -12.86 16.26
CA LEU A 136 2.64 -12.61 17.42
C LEU A 136 2.06 -13.25 18.69
N PHE A 137 0.76 -13.08 18.92
CA PHE A 137 0.06 -13.71 20.05
C PHE A 137 0.18 -15.24 20.00
N LEU A 138 -0.03 -15.86 18.84
CA LEU A 138 0.10 -17.32 18.66
C LEU A 138 1.52 -17.80 18.97
N ILE A 139 2.55 -17.08 18.52
CA ILE A 139 3.95 -17.43 18.80
C ILE A 139 4.23 -17.37 20.31
N VAL A 140 3.79 -16.32 21.00
CA VAL A 140 3.98 -16.18 22.45
C VAL A 140 3.29 -17.32 23.21
N VAL A 141 2.04 -17.62 22.87
CA VAL A 141 1.29 -18.71 23.49
C VAL A 141 1.97 -20.06 23.23
N LEU A 142 2.47 -20.31 22.03
CA LEU A 142 3.17 -21.55 21.69
C LEU A 142 4.46 -21.73 22.50
N VAL A 143 5.26 -20.66 22.64
CA VAL A 143 6.50 -20.71 23.43
C VAL A 143 6.21 -20.97 24.91
N LEU A 144 5.23 -20.28 25.49
CA LEU A 144 4.81 -20.52 26.88
C LEU A 144 4.25 -21.93 27.07
N TRP A 145 3.50 -22.43 26.11
CA TRP A 145 2.98 -23.79 26.11
C TRP A 145 4.09 -24.84 26.11
N LEU A 146 5.08 -24.71 25.23
CA LEU A 146 6.24 -25.62 25.19
C LEU A 146 7.04 -25.58 26.50
N ALA A 147 7.31 -24.37 27.02
CA ALA A 147 8.01 -24.22 28.29
C ALA A 147 7.25 -24.88 29.45
N TYR A 148 5.93 -24.71 29.50
CA TYR A 148 5.06 -25.35 30.48
C TYR A 148 5.09 -26.88 30.38
N MET A 149 5.00 -27.43 29.16
CA MET A 149 5.05 -28.88 28.94
C MET A 149 6.39 -29.47 29.36
N ILE A 150 7.51 -28.83 29.02
CA ILE A 150 8.86 -29.32 29.37
C ILE A 150 9.08 -29.26 30.89
N VAL A 151 8.85 -28.11 31.52
CA VAL A 151 9.10 -27.92 32.96
C VAL A 151 8.16 -28.79 33.78
N GLY A 152 6.88 -28.83 33.42
CA GLY A 152 5.89 -29.62 34.14
C GLY A 152 6.10 -31.13 33.94
N ALA A 153 6.48 -31.59 32.75
CA ALA A 153 6.80 -33.01 32.54
C ALA A 153 8.05 -33.43 33.31
N ALA A 154 9.09 -32.59 33.33
CA ALA A 154 10.28 -32.83 34.14
C ALA A 154 9.91 -32.89 35.64
N ALA A 155 9.09 -31.97 36.13
CA ALA A 155 8.64 -31.97 37.52
C ALA A 155 7.84 -33.24 37.87
N ASN A 156 6.87 -33.63 37.03
CA ASN A 156 6.07 -34.84 37.25
C ASN A 156 6.93 -36.11 37.19
N HIS A 157 7.95 -36.14 36.34
CA HIS A 157 8.86 -37.28 36.25
C HIS A 157 9.78 -37.38 37.47
N PHE A 158 10.48 -36.31 37.82
CA PHE A 158 11.50 -36.34 38.86
C PHE A 158 10.94 -36.28 40.28
N ILE A 159 9.82 -35.58 40.49
CA ILE A 159 9.24 -35.39 41.83
C ILE A 159 8.19 -36.47 42.09
N SER A 160 7.29 -36.70 41.14
CA SER A 160 6.15 -37.62 41.33
C SER A 160 6.41 -39.03 40.82
N GLY A 161 7.52 -39.27 40.10
CA GLY A 161 7.82 -40.57 39.50
C GLY A 161 6.85 -40.97 38.38
N ALA A 162 6.09 -40.01 37.84
CA ALA A 162 5.10 -40.28 36.81
C ALA A 162 5.77 -40.82 35.52
N THR A 163 5.10 -41.77 34.87
CA THR A 163 5.57 -42.39 33.63
C THR A 163 4.45 -42.45 32.60
N GLY A 164 4.77 -42.18 31.33
CA GLY A 164 3.78 -42.20 30.25
C GLY A 164 2.89 -40.95 30.25
N PHE A 165 1.58 -41.12 30.05
CA PHE A 165 0.63 -40.00 29.87
C PHE A 165 0.46 -39.13 31.12
N GLU A 166 0.75 -39.67 32.31
CA GLU A 166 0.71 -38.93 33.58
C GLU A 166 1.83 -37.89 33.70
N MET A 167 2.85 -37.95 32.84
CA MET A 167 3.89 -36.93 32.78
C MET A 167 3.35 -35.60 32.26
N ILE A 168 2.31 -35.63 31.41
CA ILE A 168 1.74 -34.42 30.83
C ILE A 168 1.00 -33.62 31.91
N PRO A 169 1.43 -32.38 32.19
CA PRO A 169 0.76 -31.54 33.17
C PRO A 169 -0.68 -31.24 32.74
N ASN A 170 -1.66 -31.45 33.62
CA ASN A 170 -3.09 -31.20 33.33
C ASN A 170 -3.59 -31.92 32.06
N TYR A 171 -3.24 -33.19 31.88
CA TYR A 171 -3.60 -34.00 30.71
C TYR A 171 -5.08 -33.91 30.29
N GLU A 172 -6.02 -33.99 31.24
CA GLU A 172 -7.46 -33.92 30.96
C GLU A 172 -7.89 -32.59 30.30
N PHE A 173 -7.24 -31.48 30.67
CA PHE A 173 -7.47 -30.20 30.02
C PHE A 173 -7.03 -30.25 28.56
N TRP A 174 -5.80 -30.70 28.29
CA TRP A 174 -5.26 -30.77 26.92
C TRP A 174 -6.02 -31.74 26.03
N ARG A 175 -6.51 -32.85 26.61
CA ARG A 175 -7.33 -33.84 25.91
C ARG A 175 -8.65 -33.26 25.43
N SER A 176 -9.28 -32.38 26.23
CA SER A 176 -10.57 -31.74 25.89
C SER A 176 -10.42 -30.44 25.08
N LEU A 177 -9.20 -29.96 24.87
CA LEU A 177 -8.93 -28.70 24.18
C LEU A 177 -9.35 -28.72 22.69
N PRO A 178 -9.10 -29.78 21.89
CA PRO A 178 -9.49 -29.81 20.48
C PRO A 178 -11.00 -29.66 20.29
N ASP A 179 -11.80 -30.30 21.14
CA ASP A 179 -13.26 -30.21 21.09
C ASP A 179 -13.73 -28.77 21.37
N LYS A 180 -13.13 -28.12 22.38
CA LYS A 180 -13.43 -26.72 22.71
C LYS A 180 -13.02 -25.75 21.60
N LEU A 181 -11.87 -25.99 20.95
CA LEU A 181 -11.42 -25.18 19.82
C LEU A 181 -12.33 -25.37 18.59
N ALA A 182 -12.79 -26.60 18.33
CA ALA A 182 -13.73 -26.88 17.26
C ALA A 182 -15.07 -26.15 17.45
N ASP A 183 -15.57 -26.10 18.69
CA ASP A 183 -16.79 -25.36 19.02
C ASP A 183 -16.59 -23.84 18.91
N GLY A 184 -15.44 -23.33 19.34
CA GLY A 184 -15.06 -21.93 19.14
C GLY A 184 -14.98 -21.55 17.65
N ALA A 185 -14.36 -22.40 16.83
CA ALA A 185 -14.27 -22.19 15.38
C ALA A 185 -15.66 -22.16 14.72
N LYS A 186 -16.56 -23.08 15.10
CA LYS A 186 -17.96 -23.08 14.63
C LYS A 186 -18.70 -21.81 15.07
N PHE A 187 -18.50 -21.35 16.31
CA PHE A 187 -19.12 -20.12 16.81
C PHE A 187 -18.70 -18.89 16.01
N VAL A 188 -17.39 -18.75 15.73
CA VAL A 188 -16.86 -17.66 14.91
C VAL A 188 -17.38 -17.75 13.46
N ALA A 189 -17.35 -18.95 12.86
CA ALA A 189 -17.85 -19.18 11.50
C ALA A 189 -19.35 -18.86 11.35
N ASN A 190 -20.15 -19.08 12.41
CA ASN A 190 -21.58 -18.77 12.42
C ASN A 190 -21.91 -17.29 12.74
N GLY A 191 -20.88 -16.43 12.84
CA GLY A 191 -21.03 -15.01 13.09
C GLY A 191 -21.42 -14.69 14.53
N CYS A 192 -20.83 -15.40 15.50
CA CYS A 192 -21.09 -15.25 16.93
C CYS A 192 -22.55 -15.49 17.33
N ARG A 193 -23.30 -16.22 16.51
CA ARG A 193 -24.66 -16.64 16.84
C ARG A 193 -24.58 -17.82 17.81
N PRO A 194 -25.34 -17.81 18.92
CA PRO A 194 -25.42 -18.98 19.77
C PRO A 194 -25.95 -20.15 18.94
N PRO A 195 -25.40 -21.37 19.10
CA PRO A 195 -25.99 -22.54 18.49
C PRO A 195 -27.46 -22.66 18.95
N PRO A 196 -28.37 -23.17 18.11
CA PRO A 196 -29.75 -23.40 18.53
C PRO A 196 -29.72 -24.29 19.78
N SER A 197 -30.34 -23.80 20.85
CA SER A 197 -30.47 -24.51 22.13
C SER A 197 -31.02 -25.91 21.88
N TYR A 198 -30.39 -26.92 22.47
CA TYR A 198 -30.85 -28.32 22.42
C TYR A 198 -32.07 -28.61 23.32
N GLU A 199 -32.76 -27.57 23.85
CA GLU A 199 -34.02 -27.72 24.58
C GLU A 199 -35.27 -27.83 23.68
N GLN A 200 -35.15 -28.50 22.54
CA GLN A 200 -36.33 -28.94 21.78
C GLN A 200 -36.24 -30.43 21.45
N ILE A 201 -36.25 -31.27 22.49
CA ILE A 201 -36.88 -32.60 22.47
C ILE A 201 -37.53 -32.85 23.82
#